data_AF-A0A0K2TJ43-F1
#
_entry.id   AF-A0A0K2TJ43-F1
#
_cell.length_a   1.000
_cell.length_b   1.000
_cell.length_c   1.000
_cell.angle_alpha   90.00
_cell.angle_beta   90.00
_cell.angle_gamma   90.00
#
_symmetry.space_group_name_H-M   'P 1'
#
loop_
_entity.id
_entity.type
_entity.pdbx_description
1 polymer ?
#
loop_
_entity_poly.entity_id
_entity_poly.type
_entity_poly.pdbx_seq_one_letter_code
_entity_poly.pdbx_strand_id
1 'polypeptide(L)'
;MTKINSVIADSTNLVSLGGSTKGDDKEDFEAFYTSVCEDLQTKGEVGSVSKSFAALKTDSERLAFVLTKPLPYKKRRREEFNFQGKDRSESVKARNAGNAVYQKNQIETALELYSKSICYAPHPNPATPIQSQQNENGSENRFEELALGYANRSAVLFQMKEYELCVRDITRAFDNGYPNNLMYKLFERKARCLKALKDYPRALESMKNAEMWMKYSTLSETKSTDFKKDIKKQIEFLEDKVNGITDLTELSSNMICYKKSLVAPVKVLKAPEIPKDQQNKEVLSTRSNLKLKYSKEKGRHLVATSDIEPGEILISETPYSAILLPDYFNTHCQSCFQRVFATIPCWCCSKVTLKILVFLKSIFVLF
;
A
#
# COMPACT_ATOMS: atom_id res chain seq x y z
N MET A 1 22.17 10.11 43.59
CA MET A 1 22.23 9.51 42.24
C MET A 1 21.33 10.30 41.32
N THR A 2 21.86 10.55 40.13
CA THR A 2 21.63 11.59 39.12
C THR A 2 20.19 12.14 38.98
N LYS A 3 20.02 13.44 39.26
CA LYS A 3 18.86 14.25 38.85
C LYS A 3 18.87 14.37 37.32
N ILE A 4 17.91 13.74 36.64
CA ILE A 4 17.69 13.93 35.22
C ILE A 4 16.70 15.09 35.06
N ASN A 5 17.22 16.29 34.83
CA ASN A 5 16.44 17.41 34.32
C ASN A 5 16.14 17.16 32.83
N SER A 6 15.13 16.35 32.52
CA SER A 6 14.70 16.16 31.13
C SER A 6 13.74 17.28 30.73
N VAL A 7 14.27 18.25 29.98
CA VAL A 7 13.47 19.15 29.14
C VAL A 7 12.83 18.29 28.06
N ILE A 8 11.51 18.09 28.13
CA ILE A 8 10.77 17.45 27.04
C ILE A 8 10.74 18.44 25.87
N ALA A 9 11.24 17.98 24.75
CA ALA A 9 11.55 18.73 23.56
C ALA A 9 10.33 19.41 22.91
N ASP A 10 10.63 20.47 22.20
CA ASP A 10 9.76 21.27 21.34
C ASP A 10 8.77 20.46 20.50
N SER A 11 7.48 20.82 20.60
CA SER A 11 6.45 20.43 19.64
C SER A 11 6.50 21.22 18.32
N THR A 12 7.55 22.02 18.12
CA THR A 12 7.87 22.71 16.85
C THR A 12 8.90 21.98 15.99
N ASN A 13 9.49 20.86 16.46
CA ASN A 13 10.27 20.00 15.57
C ASN A 13 9.32 19.14 14.71
N LEU A 14 8.69 19.77 13.72
CA LEU A 14 8.46 19.10 12.44
C LEU A 14 9.83 18.62 11.99
N VAL A 15 10.13 17.35 12.24
CA VAL A 15 11.36 16.71 11.77
C VAL A 15 11.45 17.03 10.28
N SER A 16 12.46 17.83 9.91
CA SER A 16 12.89 17.98 8.55
C SER A 16 13.34 16.59 8.10
N LEU A 17 12.42 15.84 7.51
CA LEU A 17 12.63 14.48 7.04
C LEU A 17 13.54 14.56 5.81
N GLY A 18 14.84 14.63 6.11
CA GLY A 18 15.91 14.56 5.14
C GLY A 18 16.02 13.16 4.57
N GLY A 19 15.31 12.89 3.48
CA GLY A 19 15.81 11.98 2.46
C GLY A 19 17.07 12.61 1.85
N SER A 20 18.20 11.92 1.98
CA SER A 20 19.46 12.32 1.35
C SER A 20 19.37 12.10 -0.16
N THR A 21 18.85 13.09 -0.89
CA THR A 21 19.20 13.28 -2.30
C THR A 21 20.22 14.40 -2.37
N LYS A 22 21.44 14.06 -2.78
CA LYS A 22 22.51 15.03 -3.02
C LYS A 22 22.03 16.01 -4.10
N GLY A 23 21.94 17.30 -3.77
CA GLY A 23 22.04 18.36 -4.77
C GLY A 23 20.91 19.39 -4.88
N ASP A 24 19.87 19.38 -4.03
CA ASP A 24 18.80 20.38 -4.14
C ASP A 24 18.68 21.25 -2.88
N ASP A 25 18.60 22.56 -3.08
CA ASP A 25 18.29 23.57 -2.07
C ASP A 25 17.12 23.06 -1.21
N LYS A 26 17.36 22.67 0.05
CA LYS A 26 16.26 22.45 0.98
C LYS A 26 15.74 23.83 1.37
N GLU A 27 14.58 24.21 0.83
CA GLU A 27 13.83 25.31 1.41
C GLU A 27 13.51 24.95 2.86
N ASP A 28 14.03 25.76 3.77
CA ASP A 28 13.80 25.62 5.19
C ASP A 28 12.35 26.05 5.48
N PHE A 29 11.51 25.07 5.82
CA PHE A 29 10.13 25.33 6.22
C PHE A 29 10.07 26.34 7.38
N GLU A 30 11.06 26.33 8.28
CA GLU A 30 11.13 27.29 9.39
C GLU A 30 11.35 28.72 8.90
N ALA A 31 12.21 28.91 7.90
CA ALA A 31 12.42 30.21 7.27
C ALA A 31 11.16 30.70 6.55
N PHE A 32 10.45 29.81 5.84
CA PHE A 32 9.17 30.13 5.22
C PHE A 32 8.11 30.53 6.26
N TYR A 33 7.94 29.70 7.30
CA TYR A 33 6.98 29.93 8.38
C TYR A 33 7.24 31.26 9.08
N THR A 34 8.51 31.54 9.42
CA THR A 34 8.92 32.79 10.06
C THR A 34 8.62 33.99 9.17
N SER A 35 8.92 33.91 7.87
CA SER A 35 8.63 34.98 6.91
C SER A 35 7.13 35.28 6.80
N VAL A 36 6.26 34.26 6.81
CA VAL A 36 4.80 34.46 6.83
C VAL A 36 4.35 35.12 8.13
N CYS A 37 4.88 34.69 9.28
CA CYS A 37 4.56 35.28 10.56
C CYS A 37 4.98 36.76 10.64
N GLU A 38 6.19 37.09 10.19
CA GLU A 38 6.70 38.47 10.13
C GLU A 38 5.88 39.36 9.21
N ASP A 39 5.49 38.87 8.03
CA ASP A 39 4.64 39.61 7.08
C ASP A 39 3.26 39.95 7.68
N LEU A 40 2.61 38.95 8.30
CA LEU A 40 1.31 39.15 8.97
C LEU A 40 1.41 40.11 10.15
N GLN A 41 2.50 40.04 10.92
CA GLN A 41 2.75 40.96 12.04
C GLN A 41 2.98 42.38 11.54
N THR A 42 3.82 42.55 10.51
CA THR A 42 4.15 43.86 9.92
C THR A 42 2.91 44.54 9.34
N LYS A 43 2.01 43.77 8.73
CA LYS A 43 0.73 44.29 8.19
C LYS A 43 -0.36 44.49 9.25
N GLY A 44 -0.14 44.02 10.49
CA GLY A 44 -1.17 44.04 11.53
C GLY A 44 -2.36 43.11 11.24
N GLU A 45 -2.19 42.12 10.35
CA GLU A 45 -3.26 41.26 9.84
C GLU A 45 -3.47 39.97 10.67
N VAL A 46 -2.61 39.71 11.67
CA VAL A 46 -2.63 38.47 12.47
C VAL A 46 -4.04 38.17 13.00
N GLY A 47 -4.71 39.15 13.60
CA GLY A 47 -6.02 38.95 14.21
C GLY A 47 -7.14 38.69 13.20
N SER A 48 -7.17 39.47 12.11
CA SER A 48 -8.21 39.35 11.08
C SER A 48 -8.05 38.04 10.29
N VAL A 49 -6.83 37.71 9.87
CA VAL A 49 -6.52 36.48 9.14
C VAL A 49 -6.79 35.25 9.99
N SER A 50 -6.38 35.26 11.27
CA SER A 50 -6.64 34.14 12.19
C SER A 50 -8.14 33.92 12.39
N LYS A 51 -8.92 34.99 12.56
CA LYS A 51 -10.38 34.90 12.74
C LYS A 51 -11.06 34.36 11.48
N SER A 52 -10.68 34.86 10.30
CA SER A 52 -11.21 34.38 9.02
C SER A 52 -10.85 32.92 8.77
N PHE A 53 -9.60 32.52 9.02
CA PHE A 53 -9.14 31.15 8.83
C PHE A 53 -9.81 30.16 9.79
N ALA A 54 -9.96 30.54 11.07
CA ALA A 54 -10.61 29.72 12.09
C ALA A 54 -12.11 29.49 11.81
N ALA A 55 -12.77 30.39 11.06
CA ALA A 55 -14.17 30.24 10.68
C ALA A 55 -14.39 29.22 9.54
N LEU A 56 -13.33 28.80 8.83
CA LEU A 56 -13.40 27.84 7.72
C LEU A 56 -13.61 26.42 8.23
N LYS A 57 -14.54 25.71 7.60
CA LYS A 57 -15.01 24.40 8.07
C LYS A 57 -14.28 23.25 7.41
N THR A 58 -13.88 23.42 6.16
CA THR A 58 -13.23 22.37 5.37
C THR A 58 -11.78 22.69 5.07
N ASP A 59 -10.95 21.66 4.91
CA ASP A 59 -9.55 21.84 4.53
C ASP A 59 -9.42 22.41 3.11
N SER A 60 -10.39 22.15 2.22
CA SER A 60 -10.46 22.74 0.88
C SER A 60 -10.62 24.26 0.95
N GLU A 61 -11.54 24.76 1.79
CA GLU A 61 -11.71 26.19 2.03
C GLU A 61 -10.44 26.81 2.63
N ARG A 62 -9.81 26.13 3.60
CA ARG A 62 -8.55 26.58 4.23
C ARG A 62 -7.43 26.68 3.22
N LEU A 63 -7.27 25.69 2.35
CA LEU A 63 -6.26 25.71 1.31
C LEU A 63 -6.52 26.83 0.30
N ALA A 64 -7.76 26.97 -0.18
CA ALA A 64 -8.14 28.06 -1.08
C ALA A 64 -7.87 29.43 -0.45
N PHE A 65 -8.21 29.61 0.83
CA PHE A 65 -7.91 30.83 1.57
C PHE A 65 -6.41 31.13 1.59
N VAL A 66 -5.56 30.16 1.94
CA VAL A 66 -4.10 30.34 1.98
C VAL A 66 -3.54 30.65 0.59
N LEU A 67 -4.00 29.97 -0.45
CA LEU A 67 -3.55 30.17 -1.84
C LEU A 67 -3.91 31.56 -2.41
N THR A 68 -4.92 32.23 -1.86
CA THR A 68 -5.28 33.60 -2.27
C THR A 68 -4.39 34.68 -1.64
N LYS A 69 -3.58 34.34 -0.63
CA LYS A 69 -2.73 35.32 0.07
C LYS A 69 -1.41 35.53 -0.67
N PRO A 70 -0.90 36.77 -0.73
CA PRO A 70 0.40 37.08 -1.31
C PRO A 70 1.51 36.66 -0.34
N LEU A 71 1.60 35.36 -0.05
CA LEU A 71 2.65 34.83 0.81
C LEU A 71 4.00 34.95 0.09
N PRO A 72 5.11 35.15 0.83
CA PRO A 72 6.48 35.18 0.33
C PRO A 72 6.96 33.77 -0.11
N TYR A 73 6.07 33.02 -0.75
CA TYR A 73 6.38 31.76 -1.39
C TYR A 73 7.12 32.08 -2.68
N LYS A 74 8.43 31.76 -2.73
CA LYS A 74 9.08 31.58 -4.02
C LYS A 74 8.24 30.52 -4.74
N LYS A 75 7.64 30.87 -5.88
CA LYS A 75 7.03 29.89 -6.78
C LYS A 75 8.14 28.90 -7.14
N ARG A 76 8.36 27.86 -6.33
CA ARG A 76 8.84 26.62 -6.90
C ARG A 76 7.84 26.31 -7.98
N ARG A 77 8.34 26.09 -9.21
CA ARG A 77 7.62 25.27 -10.17
C ARG A 77 7.03 24.14 -9.34
N ARG A 78 5.73 23.83 -9.47
CA ARG A 78 5.19 22.55 -9.00
C ARG A 78 6.26 21.54 -9.38
N GLU A 79 7.09 21.11 -8.43
CA GLU A 79 8.07 20.07 -8.70
C GLU A 79 7.18 18.98 -9.22
N GLU A 80 7.41 18.60 -10.48
CA GLU A 80 6.55 17.68 -11.20
C GLU A 80 6.24 16.58 -10.20
N PHE A 81 4.97 16.52 -9.79
CA PHE A 81 4.53 15.57 -8.78
C PHE A 81 5.18 14.26 -9.16
N ASN A 82 5.75 13.52 -8.20
CA ASN A 82 6.47 12.26 -8.38
C ASN A 82 5.67 11.15 -9.14
N PHE A 83 4.56 11.51 -9.78
CA PHE A 83 3.95 10.84 -10.89
C PHE A 83 5.00 10.40 -11.91
N GLN A 84 5.23 9.10 -11.90
CA GLN A 84 5.88 8.40 -12.98
C GLN A 84 4.82 7.54 -13.64
N GLY A 85 4.72 7.62 -14.96
CA GLY A 85 3.84 6.78 -15.74
C GLY A 85 4.21 5.30 -15.62
N LYS A 86 3.41 4.48 -16.30
CA LYS A 86 3.72 3.06 -16.52
C LYS A 86 4.80 2.93 -17.59
N ASP A 87 5.69 1.97 -17.41
CA ASP A 87 6.80 1.69 -18.32
C ASP A 87 6.99 0.17 -18.46
N ARG A 88 6.79 -0.34 -19.69
CA ARG A 88 6.94 -1.78 -20.00
C ARG A 88 8.37 -2.25 -19.78
N SER A 89 9.36 -1.47 -20.21
CA SER A 89 10.77 -1.82 -20.09
C SER A 89 11.17 -1.93 -18.61
N GLU A 90 10.78 -0.98 -17.77
CA GLU A 90 11.06 -1.03 -16.33
C GLU A 90 10.31 -2.18 -15.64
N SER A 91 9.09 -2.51 -16.09
CA SER A 91 8.38 -3.69 -15.62
C SER A 91 9.16 -4.97 -15.90
N VAL A 92 9.63 -5.15 -17.14
CA VAL A 92 10.41 -6.32 -17.55
C VAL A 92 11.74 -6.39 -16.80
N LYS A 93 12.47 -5.28 -16.65
CA LYS A 93 13.72 -5.22 -15.89
C LYS A 93 13.51 -5.65 -14.44
N ALA A 94 12.50 -5.09 -13.76
CA ALA A 94 12.19 -5.44 -12.38
C ALA A 94 11.78 -6.92 -12.25
N ARG A 95 10.97 -7.44 -13.18
CA ARG A 95 10.56 -8.85 -13.19
C ARG A 95 11.75 -9.79 -13.39
N ASN A 96 12.67 -9.46 -14.29
CA ASN A 96 13.87 -10.26 -14.52
C ASN A 96 14.83 -10.23 -13.33
N ALA A 97 14.99 -9.09 -12.68
CA ALA A 97 15.72 -9.00 -11.41
C ALA A 97 15.05 -9.87 -10.33
N GLY A 98 13.71 -9.85 -10.25
CA GLY A 98 12.92 -10.72 -9.39
C GLY A 98 13.17 -12.21 -9.65
N ASN A 99 13.21 -12.63 -10.92
CA ASN A 99 13.54 -14.00 -11.30
C ASN A 99 14.93 -14.42 -10.79
N ALA A 100 15.92 -13.54 -10.93
CA ALA A 100 17.31 -13.83 -10.54
C ALA A 100 17.45 -14.04 -9.02
N VAL A 101 16.76 -13.24 -8.19
CA VAL A 101 16.78 -13.41 -6.72
C VAL A 101 15.88 -14.54 -6.25
N TYR A 102 14.76 -14.80 -6.95
CA TYR A 102 13.87 -15.90 -6.66
C TYR A 102 14.56 -17.26 -6.83
N GLN A 103 15.37 -17.41 -7.88
CA GLN A 103 16.21 -18.60 -8.08
C GLN A 103 17.25 -18.81 -6.97
N LYS A 104 17.68 -17.73 -6.30
CA LYS A 104 18.57 -17.76 -5.14
C LYS A 104 17.84 -17.96 -3.81
N ASN A 105 16.53 -18.25 -3.85
CA ASN A 105 15.66 -18.42 -2.69
C ASN A 105 15.58 -17.17 -1.77
N GLN A 106 15.80 -15.97 -2.32
CA GLN A 106 15.64 -14.70 -1.61
C GLN A 106 14.18 -14.22 -1.76
N ILE A 107 13.30 -14.76 -0.93
CA ILE A 107 11.84 -14.71 -1.11
C ILE A 107 11.28 -13.30 -0.91
N GLU A 108 11.71 -12.59 0.13
CA GLU A 108 11.26 -11.24 0.44
C GLU A 108 11.67 -10.25 -0.65
N THR A 109 12.93 -10.33 -1.11
CA THR A 109 13.43 -9.48 -2.21
C THR A 109 12.74 -9.80 -3.52
N ALA A 110 12.45 -11.08 -3.80
CA ALA A 110 11.66 -11.47 -4.97
C ALA A 110 10.25 -10.86 -4.92
N LEU A 111 9.60 -10.88 -3.75
CA LEU A 111 8.27 -10.29 -3.55
C LEU A 111 8.25 -8.80 -3.89
N GLU A 112 9.25 -8.06 -3.40
CA GLU A 112 9.39 -6.62 -3.64
C GLU A 112 9.62 -6.32 -5.13
N LEU A 113 10.52 -7.05 -5.79
CA LEU A 113 10.84 -6.86 -7.21
C LEU A 113 9.67 -7.22 -8.12
N TYR A 114 8.94 -8.30 -7.85
CA TYR A 114 7.73 -8.62 -8.61
C TYR A 114 6.61 -7.59 -8.36
N SER A 115 6.44 -7.12 -7.12
CA SER A 115 5.50 -6.03 -6.83
C SER A 115 5.86 -4.75 -7.58
N LYS A 116 7.16 -4.42 -7.66
CA LYS A 116 7.67 -3.30 -8.44
C LYS A 116 7.39 -3.46 -9.94
N SER A 117 7.57 -4.68 -10.49
CA SER A 117 7.24 -4.94 -11.91
C SER A 117 5.75 -4.72 -12.22
N ILE A 118 4.86 -5.11 -11.31
CA ILE A 118 3.41 -4.90 -11.42
C ILE A 118 3.08 -3.39 -11.37
N CYS A 119 3.80 -2.63 -10.55
CA CYS A 119 3.64 -1.17 -10.47
C CYS A 119 4.08 -0.46 -11.75
N TYR A 120 5.14 -0.94 -12.42
CA TYR A 120 5.58 -0.37 -13.69
C TYR A 120 4.75 -0.82 -14.89
N ALA A 121 4.18 -2.02 -14.87
CA ALA A 121 3.45 -2.56 -16.02
C ALA A 121 2.27 -1.65 -16.41
N PRO A 122 1.93 -1.51 -17.70
CA PRO A 122 0.69 -0.87 -18.14
C PRO A 122 -0.56 -1.55 -17.57
N HIS A 123 -1.59 -0.77 -17.23
CA HIS A 123 -2.87 -1.26 -16.68
C HIS A 123 -4.03 -0.87 -17.59
N PRO A 124 -5.14 -1.63 -17.59
CA PRO A 124 -6.37 -1.20 -18.24
C PRO A 124 -6.91 0.07 -17.57
N ASN A 125 -7.41 1.00 -18.39
CA ASN A 125 -8.04 2.22 -17.89
C ASN A 125 -9.42 1.91 -17.28
N PRO A 126 -9.68 2.24 -16.00
CA PRO A 126 -10.95 1.98 -15.34
C PRO A 126 -12.17 2.64 -16.01
N ALA A 127 -11.97 3.76 -16.74
CA ALA A 127 -13.05 4.53 -17.36
C ALA A 127 -13.50 3.97 -18.73
N THR A 128 -12.73 3.06 -19.32
CA THR A 128 -13.07 2.41 -20.60
C THR A 128 -13.09 0.91 -20.38
N PRO A 129 -14.27 0.29 -20.17
CA PRO A 129 -14.37 -1.15 -19.99
C PRO A 129 -13.76 -1.89 -21.18
N ILE A 130 -13.10 -3.02 -20.89
CA ILE A 130 -12.34 -3.88 -21.81
C ILE A 130 -13.07 -4.19 -23.14
N GLN A 131 -14.41 -4.14 -23.14
CA GLN A 131 -15.24 -4.44 -24.31
C GLN A 131 -15.21 -3.40 -25.42
N SER A 132 -14.80 -2.14 -25.18
CA SER A 132 -14.81 -1.10 -26.23
C SER A 132 -13.50 -0.96 -27.03
N GLN A 133 -12.50 -1.82 -26.79
CA GLN A 133 -11.16 -1.65 -27.35
C GLN A 133 -10.73 -2.78 -28.31
N GLN A 134 -11.64 -3.27 -29.16
CA GLN A 134 -11.25 -4.07 -30.32
C GLN A 134 -10.55 -3.26 -31.42
N ASN A 135 -10.55 -1.93 -31.35
CA ASN A 135 -9.97 -1.09 -32.39
C ASN A 135 -8.85 -0.24 -31.78
N GLU A 136 -7.62 -0.69 -31.99
CA GLU A 136 -6.46 0.08 -32.44
C GLU A 136 -5.21 -0.82 -32.28
N ASN A 137 -4.81 -1.38 -33.42
CA ASN A 137 -3.57 -2.11 -33.67
C ASN A 137 -3.36 -3.42 -32.87
N GLY A 138 -4.13 -4.46 -33.21
CA GLY A 138 -3.67 -5.85 -33.40
C GLY A 138 -2.76 -6.57 -32.37
N SER A 139 -2.46 -6.02 -31.20
CA SER A 139 -1.61 -6.70 -30.21
C SER A 139 -2.48 -7.51 -29.26
N GLU A 140 -2.50 -8.83 -29.42
CA GLU A 140 -3.22 -9.78 -28.55
C GLU A 140 -2.81 -9.68 -27.06
N ASN A 141 -1.74 -8.94 -26.72
CA ASN A 141 -1.07 -8.97 -25.42
C ASN A 141 -0.83 -7.58 -24.80
N ARG A 142 -1.82 -6.68 -24.84
CA ARG A 142 -1.66 -5.29 -24.35
C ARG A 142 -1.19 -5.18 -22.89
N PHE A 143 -1.54 -6.12 -22.01
CA PHE A 143 -1.21 -6.08 -20.58
C PHE A 143 -0.41 -7.31 -20.13
N GLU A 144 0.32 -7.95 -21.04
CA GLU A 144 1.05 -9.18 -20.75
C GLU A 144 2.08 -9.01 -19.62
N GLU A 145 2.81 -7.89 -19.55
CA GLU A 145 3.78 -7.65 -18.47
C GLU A 145 3.11 -7.58 -17.10
N LEU A 146 1.87 -7.06 -17.05
CA LEU A 146 1.07 -7.03 -15.84
C LEU A 146 0.64 -8.45 -15.43
N ALA A 147 0.15 -9.24 -16.38
CA ALA A 147 -0.23 -10.63 -16.15
C ALA A 147 0.96 -11.49 -15.69
N LEU A 148 2.12 -11.34 -16.35
CA LEU A 148 3.36 -12.01 -15.96
C LEU A 148 3.83 -11.57 -14.57
N GLY A 149 3.74 -10.28 -14.24
CA GLY A 149 4.08 -9.77 -12.92
C GLY A 149 3.26 -10.44 -11.81
N TYR A 150 1.93 -10.51 -11.97
CA TYR A 150 1.06 -11.22 -11.02
C TYR A 150 1.35 -12.74 -10.95
N ALA A 151 1.62 -13.37 -12.09
CA ALA A 151 2.01 -14.77 -12.17
C ALA A 151 3.32 -15.06 -11.42
N ASN A 152 4.31 -14.18 -11.52
CA ASN A 152 5.56 -14.29 -10.77
C ASN A 152 5.36 -14.05 -9.28
N ARG A 153 4.61 -13.00 -8.90
CA ARG A 153 4.33 -12.69 -7.49
C ARG A 153 3.54 -13.80 -6.79
N SER A 154 2.59 -14.42 -7.47
CA SER A 154 1.85 -15.57 -6.91
C SER A 154 2.76 -16.78 -6.63
N ALA A 155 3.89 -16.95 -7.33
CA ALA A 155 4.84 -18.02 -7.00
C ALA A 155 5.48 -17.81 -5.63
N VAL A 156 5.84 -16.56 -5.33
CA VAL A 156 6.41 -16.14 -4.04
C VAL A 156 5.37 -16.28 -2.93
N LEU A 157 4.15 -15.78 -3.16
CA LEU A 157 3.05 -15.90 -2.19
C LEU A 157 2.71 -17.36 -1.88
N PHE A 158 2.74 -18.24 -2.88
CA PHE A 158 2.58 -19.68 -2.68
C PHE A 158 3.67 -20.26 -1.77
N GLN A 159 4.94 -19.88 -1.99
CA GLN A 159 6.06 -20.32 -1.16
C GLN A 159 5.98 -19.79 0.28
N MET A 160 5.44 -18.58 0.46
CA MET A 160 5.14 -17.99 1.76
C MET A 160 3.90 -18.59 2.45
N LYS A 161 3.19 -19.53 1.79
CA LYS A 161 1.92 -20.11 2.25
C LYS A 161 0.77 -19.11 2.38
N GLU A 162 0.88 -17.97 1.69
CA GLU A 162 -0.16 -16.94 1.59
C GLU A 162 -1.16 -17.32 0.48
N TYR A 163 -1.91 -18.41 0.70
CA TYR A 163 -2.70 -19.07 -0.33
C TYR A 163 -3.83 -18.21 -0.89
N GLU A 164 -4.53 -17.42 -0.06
CA GLU A 164 -5.60 -16.54 -0.58
C GLU A 164 -5.04 -15.42 -1.46
N LEU A 165 -3.90 -14.83 -1.08
CA LEU A 165 -3.23 -13.81 -1.88
C LEU A 165 -2.72 -14.39 -3.19
N CYS A 166 -2.16 -15.61 -3.15
CA CYS A 166 -1.73 -16.32 -4.34
C CYS A 166 -2.88 -16.55 -5.33
N VAL A 167 -4.04 -17.05 -4.88
CA VAL A 167 -5.22 -17.26 -5.74
C VAL A 167 -5.68 -15.95 -6.38
N ARG A 168 -5.68 -14.85 -5.61
CA ARG A 168 -6.07 -13.52 -6.12
C ARG A 168 -5.14 -13.02 -7.23
N ASP A 169 -3.82 -13.15 -7.05
CA ASP A 169 -2.86 -12.75 -8.07
C ASP A 169 -2.97 -13.65 -9.32
N ILE A 170 -3.27 -14.94 -9.17
CA ILE A 170 -3.52 -15.83 -10.32
C ILE A 170 -4.76 -15.37 -11.10
N THR A 171 -5.86 -15.03 -10.42
CA THR A 171 -7.05 -14.48 -11.08
C THR A 171 -6.72 -13.20 -11.84
N ARG A 172 -5.99 -12.27 -11.22
CA ARG A 172 -5.55 -11.03 -11.90
C ARG A 172 -4.66 -11.31 -13.11
N ALA A 173 -3.81 -12.34 -13.06
CA ALA A 173 -3.03 -12.73 -14.22
C ALA A 173 -3.94 -13.15 -15.38
N PHE A 174 -4.96 -13.99 -15.11
CA PHE A 174 -5.94 -14.41 -16.12
C PHE A 174 -6.72 -13.22 -16.69
N ASP A 175 -7.21 -12.32 -15.83
CA ASP A 175 -7.98 -11.14 -16.23
C ASP A 175 -7.21 -10.17 -17.14
N ASN A 176 -5.87 -10.25 -17.16
CA ASN A 176 -4.99 -9.38 -17.93
C ASN A 176 -4.28 -10.08 -19.09
N GLY A 177 -4.79 -11.24 -19.54
CA GLY A 177 -4.30 -11.93 -20.74
C GLY A 177 -3.01 -12.71 -20.52
N TYR A 178 -2.97 -13.52 -19.46
CA TYR A 178 -1.83 -14.42 -19.23
C TYR A 178 -1.61 -15.39 -20.40
N PRO A 179 -0.36 -15.66 -20.84
CA PRO A 179 -0.10 -16.47 -22.02
C PRO A 179 -0.66 -17.89 -21.94
N ASN A 180 -1.42 -18.28 -22.98
CA ASN A 180 -2.09 -19.59 -23.11
C ASN A 180 -1.15 -20.78 -22.87
N ASN A 181 0.07 -20.72 -23.43
CA ASN A 181 1.07 -21.77 -23.30
C ASN A 181 1.65 -21.92 -21.89
N LEU A 182 1.33 -21.02 -20.96
CA LEU A 182 1.76 -21.06 -19.56
C LEU A 182 0.59 -21.27 -18.58
N MET A 183 -0.67 -21.21 -19.04
CA MET A 183 -1.88 -21.29 -18.19
C MET A 183 -1.88 -22.50 -17.26
N TYR A 184 -1.40 -23.66 -17.74
CA TYR A 184 -1.36 -24.89 -16.96
C TYR A 184 -0.59 -24.74 -15.63
N LYS A 185 0.48 -23.94 -15.60
CA LYS A 185 1.29 -23.71 -14.38
C LYS A 185 0.51 -22.94 -13.32
N LEU A 186 -0.28 -21.95 -13.75
CA LEU A 186 -1.06 -21.12 -12.84
C LEU A 186 -2.27 -21.86 -12.32
N PHE A 187 -2.94 -22.65 -13.16
CA PHE A 187 -4.02 -23.51 -12.73
C PHE A 187 -3.56 -24.58 -11.72
N GLU A 188 -2.41 -25.21 -11.94
CA GLU A 188 -1.82 -26.16 -10.98
C GLU A 188 -1.53 -25.47 -9.64
N ARG A 189 -0.86 -24.30 -9.66
CA ARG A 189 -0.59 -23.52 -8.43
C ARG A 189 -1.90 -23.12 -7.72
N LYS A 190 -2.91 -22.67 -8.47
CA LYS A 190 -4.23 -22.30 -7.93
C LYS A 190 -4.88 -23.50 -7.26
N ALA A 191 -4.87 -24.67 -7.89
CA ALA A 191 -5.42 -25.89 -7.35
C ALA A 191 -4.74 -26.30 -6.03
N ARG A 192 -3.39 -26.21 -5.95
CA ARG A 192 -2.66 -26.48 -4.71
C ARG A 192 -3.01 -25.51 -3.58
N CYS A 193 -3.17 -24.22 -3.90
CA CYS A 193 -3.60 -23.22 -2.92
C CYS A 193 -4.98 -23.57 -2.36
N LEU A 194 -5.93 -23.85 -3.25
CA LEU A 194 -7.31 -24.18 -2.88
C LEU A 194 -7.37 -25.49 -2.07
N LYS A 195 -6.58 -26.49 -2.45
CA LYS A 195 -6.40 -27.72 -1.68
C LYS A 195 -5.86 -27.43 -0.27
N ALA A 196 -4.87 -26.56 -0.13
CA ALA A 196 -4.33 -26.17 1.19
C ALA A 196 -5.37 -25.42 2.05
N LEU A 197 -6.26 -24.67 1.41
CA LEU A 197 -7.43 -24.02 2.02
C LEU A 197 -8.62 -24.96 2.24
N LYS A 198 -8.47 -26.26 1.93
CA LYS A 198 -9.52 -27.30 1.99
C LYS A 198 -10.74 -27.04 1.10
N ASP A 199 -10.60 -26.17 0.10
CA ASP A 199 -11.61 -25.99 -0.94
C ASP A 199 -11.38 -27.01 -2.06
N TYR A 200 -11.76 -28.25 -1.78
CA TYR A 200 -11.57 -29.36 -2.72
C TYR A 200 -12.36 -29.20 -4.03
N PRO A 201 -13.62 -28.69 -4.06
CA PRO A 201 -14.35 -28.50 -5.30
C PRO A 201 -13.66 -27.52 -6.27
N ARG A 202 -13.26 -26.32 -5.81
CA ARG A 202 -12.56 -25.35 -6.67
C ARG A 202 -11.14 -25.80 -6.99
N ALA A 203 -10.49 -26.55 -6.09
CA ALA A 203 -9.19 -27.15 -6.36
C ALA A 203 -9.29 -28.18 -7.51
N LEU A 204 -10.31 -29.03 -7.49
CA LEU A 204 -10.57 -30.03 -8.53
C LEU A 204 -10.81 -29.36 -9.88
N GLU A 205 -11.68 -28.34 -9.93
CA GLU A 205 -11.94 -27.55 -11.13
C GLU A 205 -10.64 -26.92 -11.67
N SER A 206 -9.84 -26.31 -10.79
CA SER A 206 -8.57 -25.70 -11.16
C SER A 206 -7.57 -26.74 -11.68
N MET A 207 -7.53 -27.95 -11.12
CA MET A 207 -6.62 -29.00 -11.57
C MET A 207 -7.05 -29.60 -12.92
N LYS A 208 -8.36 -29.78 -13.15
CA LYS A 208 -8.90 -30.17 -14.47
C LYS A 208 -8.59 -29.13 -15.54
N ASN A 209 -8.67 -27.85 -15.20
CA ASN A 209 -8.21 -26.78 -16.08
C ASN A 209 -6.71 -26.88 -16.36
N ALA A 210 -5.87 -27.20 -15.36
CA ALA A 210 -4.44 -27.42 -15.59
C ALA A 210 -4.20 -28.54 -16.62
N GLU A 211 -4.92 -29.66 -16.50
CA GLU A 211 -4.86 -30.77 -17.47
C GLU A 211 -5.26 -30.33 -18.88
N MET A 212 -6.35 -29.58 -19.01
CA MET A 212 -6.84 -29.08 -20.29
C MET A 212 -5.79 -28.18 -20.97
N TRP A 213 -5.23 -27.23 -20.21
CA TRP A 213 -4.27 -26.25 -20.75
C TRP A 213 -2.89 -26.84 -21.08
N MET A 214 -2.58 -28.05 -20.59
CA MET A 214 -1.35 -28.76 -20.99
C MET A 214 -1.28 -29.02 -22.51
N LYS A 215 -2.42 -29.07 -23.20
CA LYS A 215 -2.50 -29.20 -24.67
C LYS A 215 -1.79 -28.07 -25.41
N TYR A 216 -1.70 -26.89 -24.81
CA TYR A 216 -1.05 -25.71 -25.38
C TYR A 216 0.36 -25.48 -24.83
N SER A 217 0.86 -26.37 -23.95
CA SER A 217 2.16 -26.19 -23.33
C SER A 217 3.31 -26.36 -24.33
N THR A 218 4.37 -25.59 -24.13
CA THR A 218 5.62 -25.67 -24.92
C THR A 218 6.70 -26.51 -24.21
N LEU A 219 6.30 -27.41 -23.30
CA LEU A 219 7.23 -28.27 -22.57
C LEU A 219 7.81 -29.36 -23.48
N SER A 220 9.02 -29.83 -23.13
CA SER A 220 9.55 -31.06 -23.73
C SER A 220 8.68 -32.26 -23.38
N GLU A 221 8.66 -33.28 -24.24
CA GLU A 221 7.81 -34.47 -24.08
C GLU A 221 7.99 -35.11 -22.69
N THR A 222 9.23 -35.31 -22.25
CA THR A 222 9.56 -35.84 -20.93
C THR A 222 8.92 -35.05 -19.79
N LYS A 223 9.14 -33.73 -19.72
CA LYS A 223 8.55 -32.85 -18.69
C LYS A 223 7.02 -32.81 -18.76
N SER A 224 6.47 -32.86 -19.98
CA SER A 224 5.02 -32.90 -20.21
C SER A 224 4.41 -34.19 -19.61
N THR A 225 5.04 -35.34 -19.83
CA THR A 225 4.56 -36.63 -19.30
C THR A 225 4.58 -36.69 -17.77
N ASP A 226 5.66 -36.22 -17.13
CA ASP A 226 5.77 -36.21 -15.67
C ASP A 226 4.74 -35.28 -15.03
N PHE A 227 4.55 -34.10 -15.62
CA PHE A 227 3.54 -33.15 -15.16
C PHE A 227 2.11 -33.68 -15.31
N LYS A 228 1.80 -34.33 -16.44
CA LYS A 228 0.50 -35.00 -16.64
C LYS A 228 0.25 -36.12 -15.62
N LYS A 229 1.28 -36.91 -15.27
CA LYS A 229 1.17 -37.95 -14.24
C LYS A 229 0.86 -37.35 -12.87
N ASP A 230 1.51 -36.25 -12.50
CA ASP A 230 1.23 -35.56 -11.24
C ASP A 230 -0.19 -34.98 -11.20
N ILE A 231 -0.62 -34.29 -12.26
CA ILE A 231 -1.98 -33.76 -12.38
C ILE A 231 -3.02 -34.87 -12.19
N LYS A 232 -2.88 -36.00 -12.88
CA LYS A 232 -3.84 -37.11 -12.77
C LYS A 232 -3.97 -37.64 -11.35
N LYS A 233 -2.84 -37.86 -10.66
CA LYS A 233 -2.84 -38.27 -9.25
C LYS A 233 -3.52 -37.23 -8.35
N GLN A 234 -3.29 -35.94 -8.61
CA GLN A 234 -3.95 -34.88 -7.84
C GLN A 234 -5.46 -34.81 -8.13
N ILE A 235 -5.90 -35.05 -9.36
CA ILE A 235 -7.32 -35.14 -9.73
C ILE A 235 -7.98 -36.29 -8.99
N GLU A 236 -7.43 -37.51 -9.05
CA GLU A 236 -7.96 -38.70 -8.36
C GLU A 236 -8.13 -38.45 -6.86
N PHE A 237 -7.11 -37.87 -6.22
CA PHE A 237 -7.17 -37.49 -4.80
C PHE A 237 -8.29 -36.47 -4.52
N LEU A 238 -8.42 -35.44 -5.37
CA LEU A 238 -9.41 -34.39 -5.18
C LEU A 238 -10.84 -34.90 -5.45
N GLU A 239 -11.02 -35.82 -6.40
CA GLU A 239 -12.30 -36.47 -6.68
C GLU A 239 -12.76 -37.31 -5.49
N ASP A 240 -11.88 -38.13 -4.90
CA ASP A 240 -12.18 -38.85 -3.66
C ASP A 240 -12.60 -37.90 -2.53
N LYS A 241 -11.87 -36.80 -2.34
CA LYS A 241 -12.21 -35.79 -1.32
C LYS A 241 -13.54 -35.12 -1.58
N VAL A 242 -13.88 -34.78 -2.82
CA VAL A 242 -15.15 -34.15 -3.19
C VAL A 242 -16.30 -35.13 -3.03
N ASN A 243 -16.14 -36.38 -3.44
CA ASN A 243 -17.15 -37.43 -3.30
C ASN A 243 -17.44 -37.77 -1.84
N GLY A 244 -16.43 -37.62 -0.96
CA GLY A 244 -16.59 -37.78 0.48
C GLY A 244 -17.31 -36.61 1.18
N ILE A 245 -17.62 -35.50 0.49
CA ILE A 245 -18.38 -34.38 1.08
C ILE A 245 -19.87 -34.75 1.08
N THR A 246 -20.37 -35.19 2.23
CA THR A 246 -21.78 -35.58 2.40
C THR A 246 -22.68 -34.44 2.89
N ASP A 247 -22.10 -33.33 3.36
CA ASP A 247 -22.84 -32.20 3.93
C ASP A 247 -22.65 -30.91 3.11
N LEU A 248 -23.74 -30.41 2.54
CA LEU A 248 -23.78 -29.17 1.75
C LEU A 248 -23.47 -27.91 2.59
N THR A 249 -23.54 -28.00 3.92
CA THR A 249 -23.16 -26.89 4.83
C THR A 249 -21.63 -26.69 4.93
N GLU A 250 -20.83 -27.73 4.68
CA GLU A 250 -19.37 -27.59 4.53
C GLU A 250 -19.02 -26.85 3.22
N LEU A 251 -19.83 -27.05 2.18
CA LEU A 251 -19.68 -26.34 0.91
C LEU A 251 -19.94 -24.84 1.05
N SER A 252 -20.97 -24.43 1.80
CA SER A 252 -21.31 -23.02 2.04
C SER A 252 -20.32 -22.31 2.97
N SER A 253 -19.74 -23.05 3.92
CA SER A 253 -18.67 -22.58 4.80
C SER A 253 -17.34 -22.40 4.07
N ASN A 254 -17.05 -23.24 3.06
CA ASN A 254 -15.90 -23.08 2.16
C ASN A 254 -16.16 -22.08 1.01
N MET A 255 -17.44 -21.85 0.67
CA MET A 255 -17.95 -20.74 -0.12
C MET A 255 -18.03 -19.41 0.66
N ILE A 256 -17.29 -19.27 1.77
CA ILE A 256 -16.95 -17.94 2.25
C ILE A 256 -16.17 -17.27 1.12
N CYS A 257 -16.92 -16.50 0.32
CA CYS A 257 -16.44 -15.43 -0.51
C CYS A 257 -15.27 -14.79 0.25
N TYR A 258 -14.09 -14.72 -0.35
CA TYR A 258 -12.85 -14.16 0.21
C TYR A 258 -12.97 -12.64 0.56
N LYS A 259 -14.11 -12.24 1.14
CA LYS A 259 -14.53 -10.95 1.68
C LYS A 259 -13.98 -10.71 3.09
N LYS A 260 -13.43 -11.71 3.78
CA LYS A 260 -12.78 -11.48 5.08
C LYS A 260 -11.27 -11.27 4.90
N SER A 261 -10.89 -10.01 5.09
CA SER A 261 -9.54 -9.44 5.08
C SER A 261 -8.75 -9.54 3.77
N LEU A 262 -8.62 -8.39 3.11
CA LEU A 262 -7.79 -8.19 1.91
C LEU A 262 -6.29 -8.00 2.27
N VAL A 263 -5.83 -8.67 3.31
CA VAL A 263 -4.54 -8.41 3.97
C VAL A 263 -4.24 -9.55 4.93
N ALA A 264 -2.95 -9.91 5.01
CA ALA A 264 -2.42 -10.60 6.18
C ALA A 264 -2.93 -9.92 7.46
N PRO A 265 -3.24 -10.65 8.54
CA PRO A 265 -3.69 -10.05 9.79
C PRO A 265 -2.62 -9.10 10.32
N VAL A 266 -2.76 -7.82 9.99
CA VAL A 266 -1.94 -6.77 10.57
C VAL A 266 -2.45 -6.62 11.98
N LYS A 267 -1.59 -6.91 12.95
CA LYS A 267 -1.80 -6.52 14.34
C LYS A 267 -1.90 -4.99 14.31
N VAL A 268 -3.13 -4.46 14.28
CA VAL A 268 -3.36 -3.02 14.38
C VAL A 268 -2.86 -2.64 15.76
N LEU A 269 -1.66 -2.07 15.83
CA LEU A 269 -1.19 -1.43 17.04
C LEU A 269 -2.11 -0.22 17.24
N LYS A 270 -3.09 -0.37 18.12
CA LYS A 270 -3.91 0.77 18.54
C LYS A 270 -2.95 1.76 19.19
N ALA A 271 -2.98 3.01 18.73
CA ALA A 271 -2.20 4.05 19.38
C ALA A 271 -2.55 4.08 20.88
N PRO A 272 -1.58 4.28 21.77
CA PRO A 272 -1.86 4.43 23.18
C PRO A 272 -2.80 5.62 23.38
N GLU A 273 -3.90 5.44 24.10
CA GLU A 273 -4.85 6.51 24.40
C GLU A 273 -4.63 6.99 25.85
N ILE A 274 -4.68 8.30 26.06
CA ILE A 274 -4.70 8.88 27.40
C ILE A 274 -6.13 8.74 27.93
N PRO A 275 -6.35 8.15 29.13
CA PRO A 275 -7.67 8.08 29.74
C PRO A 275 -8.30 9.47 29.87
N LYS A 276 -9.61 9.59 29.60
CA LYS A 276 -10.31 10.89 29.55
C LYS A 276 -10.21 11.68 30.87
N ASP A 277 -10.16 10.98 32.00
CA ASP A 277 -9.96 11.53 33.34
C ASP A 277 -8.54 12.07 33.58
N GLN A 278 -7.58 11.64 32.75
CA GLN A 278 -6.17 12.03 32.81
C GLN A 278 -5.78 12.99 31.69
N GLN A 279 -6.74 13.47 30.88
CA GLN A 279 -6.47 14.45 29.83
C GLN A 279 -6.36 15.86 30.41
N ASN A 280 -5.44 16.65 29.85
CA ASN A 280 -5.35 18.07 30.13
C ASN A 280 -6.55 18.82 29.51
N LYS A 281 -7.12 19.78 30.25
CA LYS A 281 -8.30 20.56 29.82
C LYS A 281 -8.00 21.65 28.79
N GLU A 282 -6.77 22.17 28.78
CA GLU A 282 -6.27 23.17 27.84
C GLU A 282 -5.78 22.51 26.54
N VAL A 283 -5.08 21.37 26.63
CA VAL A 283 -4.53 20.63 25.48
C VAL A 283 -4.96 19.16 25.56
N LEU A 284 -6.10 18.84 24.93
CA LEU A 284 -6.81 17.56 25.06
C LEU A 284 -6.00 16.31 24.68
N SER A 285 -4.97 16.48 23.85
CA SER A 285 -4.07 15.42 23.42
C SER A 285 -2.98 15.08 24.44
N THR A 286 -2.86 15.87 25.51
CA THR A 286 -1.80 15.73 26.51
C THR A 286 -2.36 15.26 27.84
N ARG A 287 -1.47 14.72 28.67
CA ARG A 287 -1.80 14.28 30.02
C ARG A 287 -1.95 15.47 30.97
N SER A 288 -2.79 15.32 31.99
CA SER A 288 -3.17 16.37 32.95
C SER A 288 -2.01 16.91 33.79
N ASN A 289 -0.91 16.16 33.92
CA ASN A 289 0.32 16.57 34.58
C ASN A 289 1.29 17.37 33.68
N LEU A 290 0.85 17.77 32.48
CA LEU A 290 1.55 18.73 31.63
C LEU A 290 0.83 20.07 31.68
N LYS A 291 1.57 21.18 31.59
CA LYS A 291 1.02 22.53 31.50
C LYS A 291 1.63 23.28 30.33
N LEU A 292 0.78 23.92 29.52
CA LEU A 292 1.23 24.80 28.45
C LEU A 292 1.81 26.08 29.05
N LYS A 293 3.03 26.44 28.65
CA LYS A 293 3.71 27.68 29.01
C LYS A 293 4.27 28.34 27.77
N TYR A 294 4.62 29.62 27.89
CA TYR A 294 5.31 30.37 26.87
C TYR A 294 6.61 30.93 27.42
N SER A 295 7.69 30.84 26.64
CA SER A 295 8.92 31.60 26.88
C SER A 295 9.40 32.21 25.56
N LYS A 296 10.14 33.32 25.62
CA LYS A 296 10.68 33.98 24.43
C LYS A 296 11.61 33.06 23.63
N GLU A 297 12.34 32.19 24.31
CA GLU A 297 13.32 31.28 23.71
C GLU A 297 12.69 30.03 23.06
N LYS A 298 11.61 29.49 23.65
CA LYS A 298 11.02 28.19 23.23
C LYS A 298 9.63 28.33 22.61
N GLY A 299 9.08 29.54 22.57
CA GLY A 299 7.67 29.74 22.25
C GLY A 299 6.76 28.96 23.21
N ARG A 300 5.68 28.39 22.65
CA ARG A 300 4.73 27.53 23.39
C ARG A 300 5.37 26.17 23.65
N HIS A 301 5.48 25.77 24.91
CA HIS A 301 6.08 24.52 25.32
C HIS A 301 5.31 23.89 26.48
N LEU A 302 5.42 22.57 26.63
CA LEU A 302 4.78 21.82 27.72
C LEU A 302 5.77 21.62 28.86
N VAL A 303 5.30 21.81 30.10
CA VAL A 303 6.10 21.61 31.31
C VAL A 303 5.39 20.63 32.24
N ALA A 304 6.12 19.63 32.72
CA ALA A 304 5.62 18.70 33.73
C ALA A 304 5.32 19.43 35.05
N THR A 305 4.14 19.18 35.63
CA THR A 305 3.73 19.71 36.93
C THR A 305 3.91 18.71 38.06
N SER A 306 4.26 17.47 37.74
CA SER A 306 4.60 16.39 38.67
C SER A 306 5.72 15.54 38.07
N ASP A 307 6.24 14.62 38.87
CA ASP A 307 7.13 13.57 38.37
C ASP A 307 6.40 12.73 37.31
N ILE A 308 7.19 12.24 36.34
CA ILE A 308 6.74 11.40 35.22
C ILE A 308 7.34 10.02 35.41
N GLU A 309 6.50 9.00 35.44
CA GLU A 309 6.93 7.63 35.63
C GLU A 309 7.36 6.97 34.31
N PRO A 310 8.34 6.04 34.32
CA PRO A 310 8.71 5.28 33.14
C PRO A 310 7.51 4.54 32.53
N GLY A 311 7.26 4.76 31.24
CA GLY A 311 6.14 4.15 30.50
C GLY A 311 4.84 4.98 30.51
N GLU A 312 4.81 6.13 31.18
CA GLU A 312 3.67 7.04 31.18
C GLU A 312 3.47 7.71 29.80
N ILE A 313 2.23 7.69 29.29
CA ILE A 313 1.87 8.32 28.01
C ILE A 313 1.60 9.80 28.26
N LEU A 314 2.47 10.66 27.75
CA LEU A 314 2.42 12.11 27.94
C LEU A 314 1.57 12.84 26.90
N ILE A 315 1.68 12.41 25.65
CA ILE A 315 1.01 13.01 24.49
C ILE A 315 0.51 11.88 23.60
N SER A 316 -0.75 11.98 23.15
CA SER A 316 -1.34 11.10 22.15
C SER A 316 -2.14 11.94 21.17
N GLU A 317 -1.62 12.07 19.95
CA GLU A 317 -2.22 12.86 18.87
C GLU A 317 -2.42 12.00 17.63
N THR A 318 -3.55 12.23 16.96
CA THR A 318 -3.71 11.78 15.58
C THR A 318 -3.00 12.80 14.70
N PRO A 319 -2.07 12.38 13.82
CA PRO A 319 -1.38 13.32 12.95
C PRO A 319 -2.38 14.08 12.08
N TYR A 320 -2.21 15.40 11.97
CA TYR A 320 -3.03 16.21 11.07
C TYR A 320 -2.83 15.78 9.60
N SER A 321 -1.60 15.47 9.23
CA SER A 321 -1.25 14.86 7.94
C SER A 321 -0.10 13.89 8.12
N ALA A 322 -0.02 12.89 7.25
CA ALA A 322 1.07 11.94 7.22
C ALA A 322 1.40 11.59 5.77
N ILE A 323 2.68 11.40 5.50
CA ILE A 323 3.18 10.93 4.22
C ILE A 323 4.02 9.67 4.45
N LEU A 324 3.88 8.71 3.55
CA LEU A 324 4.73 7.53 3.57
C LEU A 324 6.15 7.93 3.15
N LEU A 325 7.18 7.43 3.85
CA LEU A 325 8.55 7.69 3.41
C LEU A 325 8.86 6.92 2.12
N PRO A 326 9.74 7.44 1.24
CA PRO A 326 10.05 6.82 -0.05
C PRO A 326 10.46 5.34 0.04
N ASP A 327 11.24 4.99 1.07
CA ASP A 327 11.71 3.61 1.32
C ASP A 327 10.56 2.61 1.53
N TYR A 328 9.38 3.09 1.90
CA TYR A 328 8.21 2.27 2.18
C TYR A 328 7.18 2.23 1.04
N PHE A 329 7.37 2.98 -0.05
CA PHE A 329 6.40 3.04 -1.17
C PHE A 329 6.07 1.68 -1.79
N ASN A 330 7.02 0.74 -1.76
CA ASN A 330 6.84 -0.58 -2.36
C ASN A 330 6.30 -1.64 -1.37
N THR A 331 6.34 -1.35 -0.07
CA THR A 331 6.04 -2.32 0.99
C THR A 331 4.82 -1.94 1.82
N HIS A 332 4.39 -0.68 1.77
CA HIS A 332 3.27 -0.15 2.55
C HIS A 332 2.23 0.53 1.67
N CYS A 333 0.98 0.53 2.13
CA CYS A 333 -0.11 1.23 1.49
C CYS A 333 0.07 2.75 1.62
N GLN A 334 -0.05 3.48 0.51
CA GLN A 334 0.03 4.96 0.51
C GLN A 334 -1.12 5.63 1.30
N SER A 335 -2.24 4.94 1.51
CA SER A 335 -3.41 5.50 2.21
C SER A 335 -3.46 5.17 3.70
N CYS A 336 -3.04 3.97 4.10
CA CYS A 336 -3.18 3.53 5.50
C CYS A 336 -1.83 3.19 6.17
N PHE A 337 -0.71 3.34 5.45
CA PHE A 337 0.66 3.07 5.90
C PHE A 337 0.90 1.67 6.47
N GLN A 338 0.00 0.73 6.21
CA GLN A 338 0.18 -0.64 6.66
C GLN A 338 1.02 -1.40 5.66
N ARG A 339 1.91 -2.25 6.17
CA ARG A 339 2.70 -3.18 5.37
C ARG A 339 1.77 -4.13 4.63
N VAL A 340 2.06 -4.38 3.36
CA VAL A 340 1.21 -5.14 2.44
C VAL A 340 2.08 -6.05 1.58
N PHE A 341 1.78 -7.35 1.60
CA PHE A 341 2.53 -8.35 0.83
C PHE A 341 2.14 -8.37 -0.66
N ALA A 342 0.89 -8.05 -0.98
CA ALA A 342 0.36 -8.07 -2.33
C ALA A 342 -0.36 -6.74 -2.64
N THR A 343 0.42 -5.67 -2.81
CA THR A 343 -0.09 -4.34 -3.19
C THR A 343 -0.88 -4.39 -4.49
N ILE A 344 -1.88 -3.51 -4.58
CA ILE A 344 -2.59 -3.20 -5.82
C ILE A 344 -2.05 -1.86 -6.31
N PRO A 345 -1.43 -1.80 -7.51
CA PRO A 345 -0.91 -0.55 -8.04
C PRO A 345 -2.04 0.38 -8.51
N CYS A 346 -1.75 1.68 -8.53
CA CYS A 346 -2.56 2.64 -9.29
C CYS A 346 -2.54 2.27 -10.78
N TRP A 347 -3.61 2.53 -11.52
CA TRP A 347 -3.67 2.20 -12.95
C TRP A 347 -2.78 3.10 -13.82
N CYS A 348 -2.58 4.37 -13.46
CA CYS A 348 -1.79 5.33 -14.26
C CYS A 348 -0.39 5.61 -13.67
N CYS A 349 -0.23 5.53 -12.35
CA CYS A 349 1.02 5.86 -11.66
C CYS A 349 1.80 4.61 -11.24
N SER A 350 3.12 4.60 -11.46
CA SER A 350 4.02 3.51 -11.05
C SER A 350 4.55 3.62 -9.62
N LYS A 351 4.23 4.69 -8.89
CA LYS A 351 4.65 4.90 -7.49
C LYS A 351 3.57 4.62 -6.44
N VAL A 352 2.30 4.67 -6.84
CA VAL A 352 1.19 4.57 -5.91
C VAL A 352 0.75 3.12 -5.78
N THR A 353 0.75 2.64 -4.55
CA THR A 353 0.32 1.29 -4.16
C THR A 353 -0.74 1.36 -3.07
N LEU A 354 -1.75 0.51 -3.18
CA LEU A 354 -2.90 0.46 -2.30
C LEU A 354 -3.11 -0.95 -1.75
N LYS A 355 -3.71 -1.00 -0.56
CA LYS A 355 -4.03 -2.25 0.14
C LYS A 355 -5.24 -2.98 -0.45
N ILE A 356 -6.20 -2.25 -1.03
CA ILE A 356 -7.48 -2.75 -1.54
C ILE A 356 -7.80 -2.00 -2.85
N LEU A 357 -8.64 -2.62 -3.71
CA LEU A 357 -9.46 -1.91 -4.71
C LEU A 357 -10.38 -0.94 -3.95
N VAL A 358 -9.81 0.12 -3.40
CA VAL A 358 -10.59 1.27 -3.00
C VAL A 358 -11.04 1.85 -4.33
N PHE A 359 -12.22 1.41 -4.77
CA PHE A 359 -12.95 2.11 -5.82
C PHE A 359 -12.90 3.58 -5.45
N LEU A 360 -12.31 4.36 -6.35
CA LEU A 360 -12.06 5.78 -6.27
C LEU A 360 -13.33 6.54 -5.85
N LYS A 361 -13.60 6.64 -4.55
CA LYS A 361 -14.57 7.60 -4.00
C LYS A 361 -13.95 8.61 -3.05
N SER A 362 -12.66 8.48 -2.73
CA SER A 362 -12.04 9.38 -1.74
C SER A 362 -10.61 9.80 -2.05
N ILE A 363 -10.06 9.47 -3.21
CA ILE A 363 -8.88 10.17 -3.72
C ILE A 363 -9.37 11.44 -4.44
N PHE A 364 -9.96 12.35 -3.65
CA PHE A 364 -9.79 13.78 -3.94
C PHE A 364 -8.38 14.13 -3.48
N VAL A 365 -7.39 13.67 -4.24
CA VAL A 365 -6.13 14.39 -4.27
C VAL A 365 -6.48 15.67 -5.02
N LEU A 366 -6.51 16.76 -4.27
CA LEU A 366 -6.47 18.12 -4.79
C LEU A 366 -5.42 18.16 -5.91
N PHE A 367 -5.89 18.36 -7.14
CA PHE A 367 -5.07 18.67 -8.33
C PHE A 367 -4.83 20.18 -8.43
#